data_AF-A0A3L8SKM5-F1
#
_entry.id   AF-A0A3L8SKM5-F1
#
_cell.length_a   1.000
_cell.length_b   1.000
_cell.length_c   1.000
_cell.angle_alpha   90.00
_cell.angle_beta   90.00
_cell.angle_gamma   90.00
#
_symmetry.space_group_name_H-M   'P 1'
#
loop_
_entity.id
_entity.type
_entity.pdbx_description
1 polymer ?
#
loop_
_entity_poly.entity_id
_entity_poly.type
_entity_poly.pdbx_seq_one_letter_code
_entity_poly.pdbx_strand_id
1 'polypeptide(L)'
;MPGKHKILRLFAIDVTAEAVGVAIAAPPSEGEANAELCRYLSKVLEVKKSDVILEKGGKSRDKVVKISVSATPDEILEKLKKEASS
;
A
#
# COMPACT_ATOMS: atom_id res chain seq x y z
N MET A 1 -1.12 -26.57 -8.78
CA MET A 1 -1.85 -25.64 -9.66
C MET A 1 -1.12 -24.31 -9.66
N PRO A 2 -0.67 -23.77 -10.79
CA PRO A 2 0.01 -22.48 -10.79
C PRO A 2 -1.07 -21.42 -10.55
N GLY A 3 -1.21 -21.01 -9.30
CA GLY A 3 -2.04 -19.88 -8.91
C GLY A 3 -1.58 -18.68 -9.71
N LYS A 4 -2.52 -18.09 -10.45
CA LYS A 4 -2.27 -16.94 -11.31
C LYS A 4 -1.81 -15.78 -10.41
N HIS A 5 -0.51 -15.58 -10.25
CA HIS A 5 0.02 -14.30 -9.83
C HIS A 5 -0.18 -13.33 -11.00
N LYS A 6 -1.42 -12.88 -11.17
CA LYS A 6 -1.75 -11.75 -12.03
C LYS A 6 -0.99 -10.58 -11.42
N ILE A 7 -0.05 -10.00 -12.16
CA ILE A 7 0.67 -8.82 -11.70
C ILE A 7 -0.37 -7.71 -11.61
N LEU A 8 -0.87 -7.47 -10.39
CA LEU A 8 -1.77 -6.39 -10.07
C LEU A 8 -0.93 -5.13 -10.04
N ARG A 9 -1.17 -4.20 -10.99
CA ARG A 9 -0.50 -2.90 -10.96
C ARG A 9 -1.14 -2.08 -9.84
N LEU A 10 -0.31 -1.59 -8.93
CA LEU A 10 -0.68 -0.56 -7.98
C LEU A 10 -0.01 0.74 -8.43
N PHE A 11 -0.76 1.83 -8.38
CA PHE A 11 -0.25 3.17 -8.66
C PHE A 11 -0.69 4.09 -7.55
N ALA A 12 0.23 4.88 -7.00
CA ALA A 12 -0.15 6.03 -6.20
C ALA A 12 -0.75 7.08 -7.14
N ILE A 13 -1.97 7.53 -6.83
CA ILE A 13 -2.73 8.50 -7.64
C ILE A 13 -2.54 9.90 -7.09
N ASP A 14 -2.48 10.02 -5.76
CA ASP A 14 -2.41 11.30 -5.08
C ASP A 14 -1.70 11.14 -3.73
N VAL A 15 -0.86 12.11 -3.36
CA VAL A 15 -0.09 12.10 -2.11
C VAL A 15 -0.17 13.47 -1.47
N THR A 16 -0.95 13.58 -0.40
CA THR A 16 -1.07 14.79 0.42
C THR A 16 -0.47 14.57 1.81
N ALA A 17 -0.36 15.63 2.60
CA ALA A 17 0.08 15.51 4.00
C ALA A 17 -0.94 14.75 4.88
N GLU A 18 -2.21 14.68 4.46
CA GLU A 18 -3.30 14.08 5.24
C GLU A 18 -3.66 12.66 4.77
N ALA A 19 -3.52 12.38 3.46
CA ALA A 19 -3.93 11.13 2.86
C ALA A 19 -3.10 10.76 1.62
N VAL A 20 -3.02 9.45 1.36
CA VAL A 20 -2.39 8.89 0.16
C VAL A 20 -3.42 8.06 -0.59
N GLY A 21 -3.77 8.52 -1.79
CA GLY A 21 -4.64 7.82 -2.72
C GLY A 21 -3.89 6.75 -3.49
N VAL A 22 -4.26 5.48 -3.29
CA VAL A 22 -3.66 4.34 -4.01
C VAL A 22 -4.71 3.66 -4.88
N ALA A 23 -4.47 3.61 -6.20
CA ALA A 23 -5.24 2.77 -7.12
C ALA A 23 -4.75 1.33 -7.02
N ILE A 24 -5.64 0.44 -6.60
CA ILE A 24 -5.36 -0.99 -6.57
C ILE A 24 -6.19 -1.65 -7.67
N ALA A 25 -5.54 -2.16 -8.72
CA ALA A 25 -6.20 -2.89 -9.79
C ALA A 25 -6.55 -4.35 -9.42
N ALA A 26 -6.81 -4.63 -8.14
CA ALA A 26 -7.17 -5.95 -7.62
C ALA A 26 -8.69 -6.15 -7.62
N PRO A 27 -9.19 -7.36 -7.91
CA PRO A 27 -10.61 -7.65 -7.72
C PRO A 27 -10.99 -7.42 -6.25
N PRO A 28 -12.23 -6.97 -5.97
CA PRO A 28 -12.68 -6.68 -4.60
C PRO A 28 -12.84 -7.93 -3.72
N SER A 29 -12.41 -9.11 -4.19
CA SER A 29 -12.38 -10.36 -3.45
C SER A 29 -11.70 -10.17 -2.09
N GLU A 30 -12.40 -10.51 -1.00
CA GLU A 30 -12.00 -10.24 0.38
C GLU A 30 -10.59 -10.78 0.67
N GLY A 31 -9.57 -9.93 0.58
CA GLY A 31 -8.19 -10.22 1.01
C GLY A 31 -7.10 -9.93 -0.02
N GLU A 32 -7.34 -10.11 -1.32
CA GLU A 32 -6.30 -9.92 -2.35
C GLU A 32 -5.85 -8.46 -2.43
N ALA A 33 -6.81 -7.52 -2.43
CA ALA A 33 -6.52 -6.09 -2.43
C ALA A 33 -5.81 -5.61 -1.15
N ASN A 34 -6.06 -6.26 -0.01
CA ASN A 34 -5.43 -5.92 1.27
C ASN A 34 -3.97 -6.41 1.31
N ALA A 35 -3.77 -7.66 0.89
CA ALA A 35 -2.45 -8.28 0.83
C ALA A 35 -1.52 -7.56 -0.15
N GLU A 36 -2.04 -7.17 -1.32
CA GLU A 36 -1.27 -6.40 -2.29
C GLU A 36 -0.99 -4.97 -1.84
N LEU A 37 -1.92 -4.29 -1.17
CA LEU A 37 -1.64 -2.97 -0.58
C LEU A 37 -0.46 -3.04 0.40
N CYS A 38 -0.50 -3.99 1.34
CA CYS A 38 0.58 -4.16 2.32
C CYS A 38 1.90 -4.53 1.64
N ARG A 39 1.85 -5.37 0.60
CA ARG A 39 3.02 -5.77 -0.20
C ARG A 39 3.62 -4.57 -0.95
N TYR A 40 2.79 -3.76 -1.60
CA TYR A 40 3.23 -2.57 -2.31
C TYR A 40 3.89 -1.57 -1.37
N LEU A 41 3.21 -1.21 -0.27
CA LEU A 41 3.75 -0.30 0.74
C LEU A 41 5.07 -0.83 1.32
N SER A 42 5.17 -2.14 1.60
CA SER A 42 6.44 -2.72 2.08
C SER A 42 7.60 -2.55 1.09
N LYS A 43 7.31 -2.59 -0.22
CA LYS A 43 8.32 -2.40 -1.26
C LYS A 43 8.73 -0.94 -1.41
N VAL A 44 7.75 -0.04 -1.52
CA VAL A 44 7.99 1.40 -1.70
C VAL A 44 8.74 1.99 -0.50
N LEU A 45 8.37 1.56 0.71
CA LEU A 45 9.00 2.03 1.94
C LEU A 45 10.29 1.27 2.28
N GLU A 46 10.55 0.16 1.59
CA GLU A 46 11.69 -0.76 1.81
C GLU A 46 11.73 -1.33 3.22
N VAL A 47 10.57 -1.77 3.71
CA VAL A 47 10.37 -2.25 5.09
C VAL A 47 9.84 -3.68 5.08
N LYS A 48 9.89 -4.36 6.24
CA LYS A 48 9.38 -5.73 6.31
C LYS A 48 7.86 -5.72 6.17
N LYS A 49 7.31 -6.77 5.55
CA LYS A 49 5.85 -6.96 5.46
C LYS A 49 5.18 -7.06 6.83
N SER A 50 5.90 -7.52 7.86
CA SER A 50 5.44 -7.54 9.26
C SER A 50 5.16 -6.15 9.81
N ASP A 51 5.83 -5.14 9.27
CA ASP A 51 5.79 -3.77 9.77
C ASP A 51 4.68 -2.97 9.10
N VAL A 52 4.00 -3.55 8.11
CA VAL A 52 2.90 -2.94 7.34
C VAL A 52 1.63 -3.76 7.57
N ILE A 53 0.74 -3.23 8.39
CA ILE A 53 -0.45 -3.95 8.86
C ILE A 53 -1.70 -3.15 8.52
N LEU A 54 -2.69 -3.79 7.90
CA LEU A 54 -4.01 -3.18 7.73
C LEU A 54 -4.72 -3.10 9.08
N GLU A 55 -4.92 -1.89 9.60
CA GLU A 55 -5.67 -1.65 10.85
C GLU A 55 -7.18 -1.58 10.62
N LYS A 56 -7.62 -0.88 9.57
CA LYS A 56 -9.06 -0.69 9.26
C LYS A 56 -9.32 -0.70 7.76
N GLY A 57 -10.57 -0.95 7.39
CA GLY A 57 -11.01 -0.88 5.99
C GLY A 57 -10.84 -2.17 5.20
N GLY A 58 -10.75 -3.33 5.87
CA GLY A 58 -10.62 -4.63 5.20
C GLY A 58 -11.71 -4.96 4.18
N LYS A 59 -12.91 -4.35 4.34
CA LYS A 59 -14.05 -4.43 3.42
C LYS A 59 -14.42 -3.07 2.80
N SER A 60 -13.61 -2.03 3.03
CA SER A 60 -13.85 -0.66 2.56
C SER A 60 -12.86 -0.27 1.45
N ARG A 61 -13.23 0.77 0.70
CA ARG A 61 -12.31 1.44 -0.24
C ARG A 61 -11.26 2.24 0.52
N ASP A 62 -11.66 2.85 1.63
CA ASP A 62 -10.76 3.56 2.53
C ASP A 62 -10.10 2.58 3.49
N LYS A 63 -8.77 2.57 3.47
CA LYS A 63 -7.95 1.63 4.23
C LYS A 63 -7.00 2.40 5.13
N VAL A 64 -6.97 2.02 6.40
CA VAL A 64 -5.99 2.54 7.35
C VAL A 64 -4.93 1.48 7.52
N VAL A 65 -3.70 1.81 7.14
CA VAL A 65 -2.54 0.93 7.27
C VAL A 65 -1.60 1.51 8.31
N LYS A 66 -1.23 0.70 9.28
CA LYS A 66 -0.22 1.02 10.29
C LYS A 66 1.14 0.59 9.77
N ILE A 67 2.10 1.52 9.84
CA ILE A 67 3.48 1.30 9.47
C ILE A 67 4.33 1.42 10.74
N SER A 68 4.95 0.32 11.17
CA SER A 68 5.72 0.23 12.42
C SER A 68 7.21 0.24 12.12
N VAL A 69 7.73 1.42 11.76
CA VAL A 69 9.12 1.62 11.30
C VAL A 69 9.76 2.77 12.08
N SER A 70 11.09 2.82 12.09
CA SER A 70 11.85 3.91 12.73
C SER A 70 11.96 5.17 11.85
N ALA A 71 11.25 5.23 10.73
CA ALA A 71 11.23 6.37 9.81
C ALA A 71 10.24 7.45 10.26
N THR A 72 10.56 8.70 9.95
CA THR A 72 9.67 9.84 10.20
C THR A 72 8.54 9.88 9.18
N PRO A 73 7.39 10.52 9.50
CA PRO A 73 6.30 10.71 8.54
C PRO A 73 6.75 11.40 7.24
N ASP A 74 7.65 12.38 7.32
CA ASP A 74 8.19 13.10 6.16
C ASP A 74 8.99 12.18 5.23
N GLU A 75 9.83 11.29 5.77
CA GLU A 75 10.57 10.31 4.96
C GLU A 75 9.64 9.34 4.23
N ILE A 76 8.58 8.87 4.92
CA ILE A 76 7.57 8.01 4.32
C ILE A 76 6.85 8.76 3.19
N LEU A 77 6.46 10.00 3.43
CA LEU A 77 5.79 10.85 2.45
C LEU A 77 6.69 11.09 1.23
N GLU A 78 7.98 11.36 1.43
CA GLU A 78 8.93 11.59 0.35
C GLU A 78 9.10 10.34 -0.53
N LYS A 79 9.22 9.15 0.08
CA LYS A 79 9.28 7.87 -0.67
C LYS A 79 8.01 7.65 -1.50
N LEU A 80 6.84 7.90 -0.91
CA LEU A 80 5.56 7.75 -1.61
C LEU A 80 5.40 8.76 -2.75
N LYS A 81 5.86 10.01 -2.58
CA LYS A 81 5.87 11.04 -3.65
C LYS A 81 6.79 10.66 -4.81
N LYS A 82 7.98 10.13 -4.51
CA LYS A 82 8.94 9.65 -5.53
C LYS A 82 8.33 8.52 -6.37
N GLU A 83 7.68 7.56 -5.72
CA GLU A 83 7.00 6.47 -6.41
C GLU A 83 5.81 6.97 -7.24
N ALA A 84 5.03 7.94 -6.73
CA ALA A 84 3.90 8.51 -7.46
C ALA A 84 4.30 9.32 -8.72
N SER A 85 5.54 9.81 -8.76
CA SER A 85 6.09 10.60 -9.87
C SER A 85 6.92 9.76 -10.85
N SER A 86 7.06 8.44 -10.61
CA SER A 86 7.82 7.49 -11.44
C SER A 86 6.90 6.70 -12.38
#